data_AF-A0A5K1A555-F1
#
_entry.id   AF-A0A5K1A555-F1
#
_cell.length_a   1.000
_cell.length_b   1.000
_cell.length_c   1.000
_cell.angle_alpha   90.00
_cell.angle_beta   90.00
_cell.angle_gamma   90.00
#
_symmetry.space_group_name_H-M   'P 1'
#
loop_
_entity.id
_entity.type
_entity.pdbx_description
1 polymer ?
#
loop_
_entity_poly.entity_id
_entity_poly.type
_entity_poly.pdbx_seq_one_letter_code
_entity_poly.pdbx_strand_id
1 'polypeptide(L)' 'CKRLNGLGMQPVVLGRASPGALSVRASRWTESAHRFLKRCADAGNVEACFILGM' A
#
# COMPACT_ATOMS: atom_id res chain seq x y z
N CYS A 1 -16.22 2.83 9.19
CA CYS A 1 -15.92 3.20 10.59
C CYS A 1 -14.67 4.08 10.67
N LYS A 2 -14.77 5.34 11.15
CA LYS A 2 -13.65 6.30 11.20
C LYS A 2 -12.40 5.77 11.93
N ARG A 3 -12.60 4.98 13.00
CA ARG A 3 -11.52 4.36 13.79
C ARG A 3 -10.70 3.34 12.99
N LEU A 4 -11.35 2.52 12.17
CA LEU A 4 -10.65 1.54 11.31
C LEU A 4 -9.87 2.22 10.19
N ASN A 5 -10.38 3.34 9.65
CA ASN A 5 -9.67 4.13 8.65
C ASN A 5 -8.36 4.74 9.19
N GLY A 6 -8.34 5.13 10.48
CA GLY A 6 -7.12 5.63 11.11
C GLY A 6 -6.04 4.55 11.28
N LEU A 7 -6.44 3.33 11.64
CA LEU A 7 -5.52 2.19 11.76
C LEU A 7 -4.94 1.76 10.42
N GLY A 8 -5.71 1.84 9.34
CA GLY A 8 -5.25 1.52 7.98
C GLY A 8 -4.09 2.39 7.47
N MET A 9 -3.79 3.49 8.15
CA MET A 9 -2.69 4.40 7.80
C MET A 9 -1.47 4.26 8.71
N GLN A 10 -1.52 3.37 9.71
CA GLN A 10 -0.37 3.13 10.57
C GLN A 10 0.70 2.31 9.83
N PRO A 11 2.00 2.65 9.97
CA PRO A 11 3.08 1.94 9.30
C PRO A 11 3.07 0.42 9.56
N VAL A 12 2.76 -0.01 10.80
CA VAL A 12 2.67 -1.43 11.16
C VAL A 12 1.60 -2.20 10.36
N VAL A 13 0.52 -1.53 9.97
CA VAL A 13 -0.55 -2.11 9.15
C VAL A 13 -0.14 -2.10 7.67
N LEU A 14 0.42 -0.99 7.20
CA LEU A 14 0.87 -0.84 5.80
C LEU A 14 2.01 -1.81 5.43
N GLY A 15 2.98 -1.99 6.34
CA GLY A 15 4.08 -2.96 6.18
C GLY A 15 3.59 -4.42 6.09
N ARG A 16 2.38 -4.70 6.61
CA ARG A 16 1.74 -6.03 6.59
C ARG A 16 0.52 -6.08 5.66
N ALA A 17 0.35 -5.09 4.79
CA ALA A 17 -0.71 -5.10 3.78
C ALA A 17 -0.58 -6.36 2.91
N SER A 18 -1.71 -7.03 2.67
CA SER A 18 -1.75 -8.27 1.91
C SER A 18 -1.61 -8.01 0.40
N PRO A 19 -1.20 -9.03 -0.37
CA PRO A 19 -1.16 -8.97 -1.84
C PRO A 19 -2.44 -8.46 -2.50
N GLY A 20 -3.60 -8.91 -2.01
CA GLY A 20 -4.90 -8.47 -2.52
C GLY A 20 -5.17 -6.98 -2.28
N ALA A 21 -4.56 -6.37 -1.26
CA ALA A 21 -4.64 -4.92 -1.03
C ALA A 21 -3.71 -4.13 -1.96
N LEU A 22 -2.62 -4.74 -2.44
CA LEU A 22 -1.62 -4.13 -3.32
C LEU A 22 -1.88 -4.40 -4.81
N SER A 23 -2.79 -5.33 -5.14
CA SER A 23 -3.08 -5.73 -6.51
C SER A 23 -3.82 -4.62 -7.27
N VAL A 24 -3.06 -3.72 -7.88
CA VAL A 24 -3.58 -2.65 -8.75
C VAL A 24 -3.28 -3.01 -10.20
N ARG A 25 -4.33 -3.14 -11.01
CA ARG A 25 -4.15 -3.33 -12.46
C ARG A 25 -3.51 -2.09 -13.07
N ALA A 26 -2.61 -2.27 -14.04
CA ALA A 26 -1.98 -1.15 -14.75
C ALA A 26 -3.01 -0.15 -15.33
N SER A 27 -4.14 -0.65 -15.86
CA SER A 27 -5.23 0.20 -16.37
C SER A 27 -6.00 0.97 -15.31
N ARG A 28 -5.86 0.61 -14.03
CA ARG A 28 -6.48 1.28 -12.87
C ARG A 28 -5.43 2.00 -12.02
N TRP A 29 -4.21 2.16 -12.53
CA TRP A 29 -3.18 2.91 -11.85
C TRP A 29 -3.58 4.37 -11.75
N THR A 30 -3.52 4.91 -10.54
CA THR A 30 -3.84 6.31 -10.26
C THR A 30 -2.82 6.87 -9.29
N GLU A 31 -2.71 8.19 -9.21
CA GLU A 31 -1.83 8.86 -8.25
C GLU A 31 -2.11 8.44 -6.80
N SER A 32 -3.38 8.20 -6.47
CA SER A 32 -3.77 7.71 -5.14
C SER A 32 -3.30 6.28 -4.89
N ALA A 33 -3.40 5.39 -5.88
CA ALA A 33 -2.87 4.03 -5.80
C ALA A 33 -1.35 4.02 -5.68
N HIS A 34 -0.65 4.84 -6.48
CA HIS A 34 0.79 4.99 -6.39
C HIS A 34 1.25 5.48 -5.01
N ARG A 35 0.61 6.53 -4.47
CA ARG A 35 0.90 7.03 -3.11
C ARG A 35 0.64 5.98 -2.03
N PHE A 36 -0.39 5.15 -2.18
CA PHE A 36 -0.66 4.06 -1.26
C PHE A 36 0.45 3.00 -1.30
N LEU A 37 0.82 2.51 -2.50
CA LEU A 37 1.92 1.56 -2.68
C LEU A 37 3.24 2.10 -2.12
N LYS A 38 3.54 3.38 -2.38
CA LYS A 38 4.75 4.02 -1.85
C LYS A 38 4.78 4.03 -0.32
N ARG A 39 3.67 4.35 0.33
CA ARG A 39 3.58 4.30 1.79
C ARG A 39 3.74 2.89 2.35
N CYS A 40 3.25 1.86 1.64
CA CYS A 40 3.50 0.47 2.01
C CYS A 40 4.98 0.12 1.89
N ALA A 41 5.64 0.52 0.80
CA ALA A 41 7.08 0.32 0.59
C ALA A 41 7.92 1.04 1.65
N ASP A 42 7.62 2.32 1.92
CA ASP A 42 8.28 3.12 2.97
C ASP A 42 8.08 2.52 4.38
N ALA A 43 6.98 1.78 4.59
CA ALA A 43 6.71 1.04 5.82
C ALA A 43 7.34 -0.37 5.87
N GLY A 44 8.12 -0.75 4.85
CA GLY A 44 8.84 -2.02 4.78
C GLY A 44 8.07 -3.19 4.14
N ASN A 45 7.01 -2.92 3.37
CA ASN A 45 6.29 -3.96 2.65
C ASN A 45 7.09 -4.39 1.39
N VAL A 46 7.61 -5.62 1.41
CA VAL A 46 8.45 -6.19 0.34
C VAL A 46 7.72 -6.26 -1.00
N GLU A 47 6.43 -6.62 -0.99
CA GLU A 47 5.63 -6.71 -2.22
C GLU A 47 5.40 -5.34 -2.85
N ALA A 48 5.17 -4.31 -2.02
CA ALA A 48 5.06 -2.95 -2.51
C ALA A 48 6.37 -2.43 -3.12
N CYS A 49 7.53 -2.74 -2.52
CA CYS A 49 8.83 -2.42 -3.11
C CYS A 49 9.00 -3.11 -4.47
N PHE A 50 8.65 -4.39 -4.56
CA PHE A 50 8.70 -5.17 -5.80
C PHE A 50 7.81 -4.55 -6.90
N ILE A 51 6.58 -4.17 -6.57
CA ILE A 51 5.65 -3.53 -7.53
C ILE A 51 6.18 -2.19 -8.03
N LEU A 52 6.88 -1.43 -7.18
CA LEU A 52 7.42 -0.10 -7.53
C LEU A 52 8.83 -0.15 -8.14
N GLY A 53 9.53 -1.28 -8.07
CA GLY A 53 10.91 -1.41 -8.55
C GLY A 53 11.93 -0.64 -7.68
N MET A 54 11.69 -0.57 -6.37
CA MET A 54 12.61 0.00 -5.37
C MET A 54 13.49 -1.08 -4.75
#